data_AF-A0A432EWZ9-F1
#
_entry.id   AF-A0A432EWZ9-F1
#
_cell.length_a   1.000
_cell.length_b   1.000
_cell.length_c   1.000
_cell.angle_alpha   90.00
_cell.angle_beta   90.00
_cell.angle_gamma   90.00
#
_symmetry.space_group_name_H-M   'P 1'
#
loop_
_entity.id
_entity.type
_entity.pdbx_description
1 polymer ?
#
loop_
_entity_poly.entity_id
_entity_poly.type
_entity_poly.pdbx_seq_one_letter_code
_entity_poly.pdbx_strand_id
1 'polypeptide(L)'
;MNDKTKLGLSIAAIALCGGFIVSFVSSSGTSADFPDGGTWTQCSACGEMQVIDPETRGRFYDDNPSHMGQPMLCPKCNKGRLVDGKKCPVNGCFYVQANQMADGRPICPVCKKPLP
;
A
#
# COMPACT_ATOMS: atom_id res chain seq x y z
N MET A 1 -27.51 -11.21 51.55
CA MET A 1 -26.03 -11.26 51.68
C MET A 1 -25.47 -11.97 50.46
N ASN A 2 -24.69 -11.26 49.65
CA ASN A 2 -23.64 -11.79 48.80
C ASN A 2 -22.77 -10.60 48.39
N ASP A 3 -21.73 -10.39 49.19
CA ASP A 3 -20.51 -9.69 48.82
C ASP A 3 -19.96 -10.23 47.50
N LYS A 4 -19.56 -9.32 46.60
CA LYS A 4 -18.41 -9.53 45.72
C LYS A 4 -17.90 -8.18 45.21
N THR A 5 -17.08 -7.60 46.06
CA THR A 5 -15.72 -7.15 45.74
C THR A 5 -15.55 -6.11 44.62
N LYS A 6 -15.47 -4.87 45.11
CA LYS A 6 -14.66 -3.76 44.61
C LYS A 6 -13.23 -4.23 44.24
N LEU A 7 -12.93 -4.28 42.95
CA LEU A 7 -11.61 -4.46 42.35
C LEU A 7 -11.71 -3.76 40.99
N GLY A 8 -10.90 -2.82 40.56
CA GLY A 8 -9.66 -2.26 41.05
C GLY A 8 -9.15 -1.37 39.90
N LEU A 9 -8.69 -0.17 40.27
CA LEU A 9 -7.78 0.72 39.55
C LEU A 9 -7.66 0.62 38.01
N SER A 10 -8.03 1.73 37.35
CA SER A 10 -7.05 2.60 36.68
C SER A 10 -5.96 1.86 35.87
N ILE A 11 -6.27 1.51 34.61
CA ILE A 11 -5.23 1.25 33.60
C ILE A 11 -4.90 2.60 32.96
N ALA A 12 -3.93 3.26 33.57
CA ALA A 12 -3.25 4.41 33.01
C ALA A 12 -2.42 3.99 31.78
N ALA A 13 -2.42 4.90 30.79
CA ALA A 13 -1.40 5.16 29.79
C ALA A 13 -0.14 4.25 29.77
N ILE A 14 -0.07 3.38 28.76
CA ILE A 14 1.11 3.04 27.91
C ILE A 14 0.46 2.50 26.62
N ALA A 15 0.53 3.12 25.43
CA ALA A 15 1.74 3.24 24.63
C ALA A 15 1.64 4.44 23.68
N LEU A 16 2.27 5.55 24.06
CA LEU A 16 2.89 6.45 23.10
C LEU A 16 4.15 5.74 22.57
N CYS A 17 4.33 5.79 21.26
CA CYS A 17 5.43 5.22 20.46
C CYS A 17 5.29 3.74 20.08
N GLY A 18 5.14 3.47 18.77
CA GLY A 18 5.44 2.15 18.19
C GLY A 18 4.26 1.31 17.74
N GLY A 19 3.19 1.92 17.23
CA GLY A 19 2.11 1.19 16.57
C GLY A 19 1.82 1.83 15.23
N PHE A 20 2.70 1.64 14.25
CA PHE A 20 2.33 1.76 12.85
C PHE A 20 1.22 0.72 12.63
N ILE A 21 -0.02 1.10 12.92
CA ILE A 21 -1.18 0.40 12.41
C ILE A 21 -1.08 0.65 10.91
N VAL A 22 -0.38 -0.26 10.23
CA VAL A 22 -0.63 -0.54 8.83
C VAL A 22 -2.12 -0.83 8.79
N SER A 23 -2.89 0.22 8.55
CA SER A 23 -4.12 0.15 7.81
C SER A 23 -3.74 -0.58 6.54
N PHE A 24 -3.79 -1.92 6.61
CA PHE A 24 -4.12 -2.73 5.46
C PHE A 24 -5.50 -2.25 5.09
N VAL A 25 -5.55 -1.11 4.38
CA VAL A 25 -6.61 -0.84 3.44
C VAL A 25 -6.58 -2.11 2.60
N SER A 26 -7.57 -2.95 2.86
CA SER A 26 -7.85 -4.06 1.99
C SER A 26 -8.27 -3.36 0.72
N SER A 27 -7.29 -3.02 -0.12
CA SER A 27 -7.52 -2.70 -1.51
C SER A 27 -8.00 -4.02 -2.10
N SER A 28 -9.28 -4.30 -1.90
CA SER A 28 -10.11 -5.14 -2.74
C SER A 28 -10.20 -4.47 -4.12
N GLY A 29 -9.04 -4.29 -4.75
CA GLY A 29 -8.91 -4.07 -6.17
C GLY A 29 -9.05 -5.44 -6.79
N THR A 30 -10.23 -5.69 -7.35
CA THR A 30 -10.53 -6.86 -8.17
C THR A 30 -9.38 -7.08 -9.15
N SER A 31 -8.61 -8.13 -8.92
CA SER A 31 -7.33 -8.41 -9.56
C SER A 31 -7.44 -8.90 -11.01
N ALA A 32 -8.59 -8.68 -11.65
CA ALA A 32 -8.98 -9.38 -12.87
C ALA A 32 -8.55 -8.67 -14.17
N ASP A 33 -8.28 -7.36 -14.14
CA ASP A 33 -8.14 -6.56 -15.37
C ASP A 33 -6.85 -5.73 -15.40
N PHE A 34 -5.70 -6.36 -15.15
CA PHE A 34 -4.41 -5.72 -15.40
C PHE A 34 -3.92 -6.06 -16.82
N PRO A 35 -4.03 -5.17 -17.83
CA PRO A 35 -3.30 -5.32 -19.08
C PRO A 35 -1.80 -5.51 -18.84
N ASP A 36 -1.24 -6.50 -19.52
CA ASP A 36 0.18 -6.82 -19.43
C ASP A 36 0.99 -5.76 -20.18
N GLY A 37 2.08 -5.28 -19.57
CA GLY A 37 3.06 -4.38 -20.20
C GLY A 37 3.13 -2.92 -19.71
N GLY A 38 2.24 -2.48 -18.81
CA GLY A 38 2.28 -1.12 -18.22
C GLY A 38 2.86 -1.03 -16.81
N THR A 39 3.48 0.10 -16.44
CA THR A 39 3.80 0.44 -15.04
C THR A 39 2.52 0.86 -14.33
N TRP A 40 2.01 -0.01 -13.46
CA TRP A 40 0.81 0.26 -12.67
C TRP A 40 1.15 1.11 -11.46
N THR A 41 0.33 2.12 -11.23
CA THR A 41 0.47 2.99 -10.06
C THR A 41 -0.78 2.93 -9.20
N GLN A 42 -0.62 2.84 -7.88
CA GLN A 42 -1.73 2.89 -6.94
C GLN A 42 -1.65 4.17 -6.12
N CYS A 43 -2.77 4.82 -5.88
CA CYS A 43 -2.81 5.94 -4.95
C CYS A 43 -2.73 5.45 -3.50
N SER A 44 -1.77 5.95 -2.74
CA SER A 44 -1.62 5.64 -1.31
C SER A 44 -2.77 6.14 -0.42
N ALA A 45 -3.56 7.11 -0.88
CA ALA A 45 -4.67 7.68 -0.10
C ALA A 45 -6.03 7.08 -0.46
N CYS A 46 -6.35 7.00 -1.76
CA CYS A 46 -7.67 6.52 -2.19
C CYS A 46 -7.67 5.07 -2.73
N GLY A 47 -6.50 4.41 -2.80
CA GLY A 47 -6.38 3.02 -3.26
C GLY A 47 -6.60 2.81 -4.76
N GLU A 48 -6.96 3.86 -5.50
CA GLU A 48 -7.25 3.80 -6.94
C GLU A 48 -6.01 3.38 -7.73
N MET A 49 -6.16 2.35 -8.55
CA MET A 49 -5.13 1.89 -9.48
C MET A 49 -5.27 2.57 -10.82
N GLN A 50 -4.17 3.09 -11.36
CA GLN A 50 -4.14 3.90 -12.56
C GLN A 50 -2.91 3.56 -13.39
N VAL A 51 -3.11 3.49 -14.71
CA VAL A 51 -2.01 3.47 -15.68
C VAL A 51 -1.72 4.92 -16.04
N ILE A 52 -0.48 5.35 -15.79
CA ILE A 52 0.00 6.66 -16.19
C ILE A 52 1.01 6.42 -17.32
N ASP A 53 0.71 6.96 -18.50
CA ASP A 53 1.62 6.88 -19.63
C ASP A 53 2.90 7.71 -19.37
N PRO A 54 4.03 7.39 -20.04
CA PRO A 54 5.29 8.08 -19.81
C PRO A 54 5.23 9.58 -20.11
N GLU A 55 4.44 10.03 -21.10
CA GLU A 55 4.36 11.44 -21.48
C GLU A 55 3.63 12.26 -20.42
N THR A 56 2.51 11.75 -19.90
CA THR A 56 1.77 12.38 -18.80
C THR A 56 2.64 12.49 -17.55
N ARG A 57 3.41 11.44 -17.25
CA ARG A 57 4.34 11.46 -16.12
C ARG A 57 5.49 12.46 -16.34
N GLY A 58 6.01 12.55 -17.56
CA GLY A 58 7.02 13.53 -17.96
C GLY A 58 6.52 14.96 -17.78
N ARG A 59 5.37 15.29 -18.38
CA ARG A 59 4.73 16.62 -18.23
C ARG A 59 4.51 17.02 -16.78
N PHE A 60 4.08 16.09 -15.92
CA PHE A 60 3.93 16.39 -14.50
C PHE A 60 5.22 16.91 -13.88
N TYR A 61 6.37 16.28 -14.16
CA TYR A 61 7.65 16.72 -13.61
C TYR A 61 8.23 17.94 -14.32
N ASP A 62 7.94 18.14 -15.61
CA ASP A 62 8.29 19.37 -16.33
C ASP A 62 7.56 20.59 -15.72
N ASP A 63 6.26 20.44 -15.42
CA ASP A 63 5.44 21.47 -14.78
C ASP A 63 5.75 21.63 -13.28
N ASN A 64 6.28 20.58 -12.64
CA ASN A 64 6.56 20.52 -11.20
C ASN A 64 8.01 20.07 -10.94
N PRO A 65 9.03 20.87 -11.32
CA PRO A 65 10.43 20.46 -11.22
C PRO A 65 10.89 20.20 -9.78
N SER A 66 10.25 20.85 -8.79
CA SER A 66 10.49 20.60 -7.36
C SER A 66 10.08 19.19 -6.90
N HIS A 67 9.28 18.48 -7.69
CA HIS A 67 8.83 17.13 -7.40
C HIS A 67 9.65 16.05 -8.12
N MET A 68 10.72 16.42 -8.84
CA MET A 68 11.64 15.45 -9.46
C MET A 68 12.14 14.42 -8.43
N GLY A 69 12.02 13.14 -8.77
CA GLY A 69 12.40 12.03 -7.89
C GLY A 69 11.39 11.72 -6.77
N GLN A 70 10.32 12.49 -6.61
CA GLN A 70 9.22 12.17 -5.70
C GLN A 70 8.05 11.52 -6.45
N PRO A 71 7.27 10.63 -5.82
CA PRO A 71 6.13 10.04 -6.49
C PRO A 71 5.05 11.10 -6.79
N MET A 72 4.47 11.00 -7.99
CA MET A 72 3.47 11.92 -8.54
C MET A 72 2.24 12.02 -7.63
N LEU A 73 1.64 13.21 -7.57
CA LEU A 73 0.37 13.39 -6.87
C LEU A 73 -0.75 12.65 -7.62
N CYS A 74 -1.64 11.99 -6.88
CA CYS A 74 -2.77 11.30 -7.49
C CYS A 74 -3.75 12.32 -8.12
N PRO A 75 -3.98 12.28 -9.44
CA PRO A 75 -4.83 13.25 -10.14
C PRO A 75 -6.31 13.08 -9.81
N LYS A 76 -6.72 11.93 -9.27
CA LYS A 76 -8.11 11.64 -8.89
C LYS A 76 -8.50 12.29 -7.56
N CYS A 77 -7.64 12.20 -6.56
CA CYS A 77 -7.97 12.63 -5.21
C CYS A 77 -7.15 13.83 -4.71
N ASN A 78 -6.07 14.19 -5.41
CA ASN A 78 -5.14 15.27 -5.06
C ASN A 78 -4.59 15.22 -3.61
N LYS A 79 -4.67 14.06 -2.95
CA LYS A 79 -4.30 13.87 -1.54
C LYS A 79 -3.18 12.84 -1.36
N GLY A 80 -3.22 11.77 -2.15
CA GLY A 80 -2.24 10.69 -2.07
C GLY A 80 -1.18 10.80 -3.15
N ARG A 81 -0.16 9.96 -3.01
CA ARG A 81 0.87 9.80 -4.03
C ARG A 81 0.67 8.50 -4.78
N LEU A 82 1.03 8.50 -6.04
CA LEU A 82 1.01 7.32 -6.89
C LEU A 82 2.29 6.52 -6.64
N VAL A 83 2.13 5.28 -6.18
CA VAL A 83 3.22 4.35 -5.96
C VAL A 83 3.23 3.32 -7.06
N ASP A 84 4.39 3.14 -7.69
CA ASP A 84 4.59 2.10 -8.69
C ASP A 84 4.56 0.73 -8.01
N GLY A 85 3.91 -0.24 -8.64
CA GLY A 85 3.93 -1.61 -8.16
C GLY A 85 3.87 -2.62 -9.29
N LYS A 86 4.02 -3.89 -8.90
CA LYS A 86 4.07 -5.04 -9.79
C LYS A 86 2.81 -5.88 -9.64
N LYS A 87 2.42 -6.51 -10.75
CA LYS A 87 1.40 -7.56 -10.76
C LYS A 87 2.05 -8.87 -10.33
N CYS A 88 1.47 -9.54 -9.35
CA CYS A 88 1.89 -10.87 -8.94
C CYS A 88 1.60 -11.87 -10.09
N PRO A 89 2.59 -12.61 -10.59
CA PRO A 89 2.39 -13.54 -11.70
C PRO A 89 1.56 -14.78 -11.32
N VAL A 90 1.38 -15.04 -10.02
CA VAL A 90 0.65 -16.21 -9.52
C VAL A 90 -0.85 -15.96 -9.44
N ASN A 91 -1.25 -14.84 -8.81
CA ASN A 91 -2.66 -14.53 -8.52
C ASN A 91 -3.09 -13.14 -9.04
N GLY A 92 -2.24 -12.44 -9.78
CA GLY A 92 -2.56 -11.12 -10.33
C GLY A 92 -2.57 -9.97 -9.32
N CYS A 93 -2.27 -10.19 -8.04
CA CYS A 93 -2.33 -9.14 -7.02
C CYS A 93 -1.33 -7.99 -7.27
N PHE A 94 -1.73 -6.75 -7.04
CA PHE A 94 -0.80 -5.62 -7.02
C PHE A 94 0.05 -5.63 -5.75
N TYR A 95 1.36 -5.40 -5.89
CA TYR A 95 2.27 -5.24 -4.75
C TYR A 95 3.39 -4.26 -5.07
N VAL A 96 3.75 -3.39 -4.12
CA VAL A 96 4.87 -2.43 -4.27
C VAL A 96 6.21 -3.09 -3.94
N GLN A 97 6.24 -3.94 -2.91
CA GLN A 97 7.44 -4.63 -2.44
C GLN A 97 7.11 -6.09 -2.11
N ALA A 98 7.99 -7.00 -2.51
CA ALA A 98 7.85 -8.41 -2.15
C ALA A 98 8.18 -8.61 -0.66
N ASN A 99 7.46 -9.52 -0.01
CA ASN A 99 7.88 -10.05 1.29
C ASN A 99 8.95 -11.13 1.09
N GLN A 100 9.58 -11.57 2.17
CA GLN A 100 10.54 -12.67 2.14
C GLN A 100 10.11 -13.80 3.07
N MET A 101 10.36 -15.03 2.65
CA MET A 101 10.32 -16.22 3.50
C MET A 101 11.54 -16.24 4.43
N ALA A 102 11.51 -17.13 5.44
CA ALA A 102 12.66 -17.33 6.34
C ALA A 102 13.93 -17.80 5.61
N ASP A 103 13.78 -18.45 4.46
CA ASP A 103 14.88 -18.90 3.59
C ASP A 103 15.33 -17.83 2.58
N GLY A 104 14.80 -16.60 2.66
CA GLY A 104 15.15 -15.46 1.81
C GLY A 104 14.44 -15.40 0.46
N ARG A 105 13.64 -16.42 0.09
CA ARG A 105 12.90 -16.40 -1.19
C ARG A 105 11.81 -15.33 -1.19
N PRO A 106 11.61 -14.63 -2.33
CA PRO A 106 10.57 -13.61 -2.43
C PRO A 106 9.17 -14.25 -2.45
N ILE A 107 8.24 -13.64 -1.74
CA ILE A 107 6.82 -14.02 -1.72
C ILE A 107 5.95 -12.79 -1.96
N CYS A 108 4.81 -13.00 -2.60
CA CYS A 108 3.81 -11.95 -2.75
C CYS A 108 3.27 -11.57 -1.36
N PRO A 109 3.29 -10.28 -0.98
CA PRO A 109 2.77 -9.87 0.32
C PRO A 109 1.25 -10.05 0.44
N VAL A 110 0.53 -10.12 -0.68
CA VAL A 110 -0.93 -10.25 -0.73
C VAL A 110 -1.33 -11.73 -0.67
N CYS A 111 -0.97 -12.52 -1.69
CA CYS A 111 -1.40 -13.92 -1.76
C CYS A 111 -0.49 -14.93 -1.04
N LYS A 112 0.64 -14.46 -0.48
CA LYS A 112 1.63 -15.29 0.25
C LYS A 112 2.24 -16.43 -0.57
N LYS A 113 2.09 -16.42 -1.90
CA LYS A 113 2.70 -17.39 -2.80
C LYS A 113 4.13 -16.98 -3.18
N PRO A 114 5.04 -17.95 -3.40
CA PRO A 114 6.37 -17.68 -3.94
C PRO A 114 6.31 -16.90 -5.25
N LEU A 115 7.18 -15.90 -5.38
CA LEU A 115 7.40 -15.20 -6.63
C LEU A 115 8.57 -15.88 -7.39
N PRO A 116 8.53 -15.90 -8.73
CA PRO A 116 9.64 -16.41 -9.54
C PRO A 116 10.89 -15.53 -9.43
#